data_AF-A0A355RH49-F1
#
_entry.id   AF-A0A355RH49-F1
#
_cell.length_a   1.000
_cell.length_b   1.000
_cell.length_c   1.000
_cell.angle_alpha   90.00
_cell.angle_beta   90.00
_cell.angle_gamma   90.00
#
_symmetry.space_group_name_H-M   'P 1'
#
loop_
_entity.id
_entity.type
_entity.pdbx_description
1 polymer ?
#
loop_
_entity_poly.entity_id
_entity_poly.type
_entity_poly.pdbx_seq_one_letter_code
_entity_poly.pdbx_strand_id
1 'polypeptide(L)'
;MKIIRDYIYVEPEDRGASVAVGNFDGVHLGHQSVIDLARQTAEAISAPLGILTFEPHPRSYFAPQSPAFRLMSSEARATRL
;
A
#
# COMPACT_ATOMS: atom_id res chain seq x y z
N MET A 1 1.12 -12.69 -1.25
CA MET A 1 0.28 -11.49 -1.10
C MET A 1 -0.73 -11.44 -2.24
N LYS A 2 -2.02 -11.29 -1.94
CA LYS A 2 -3.07 -11.01 -2.94
C LYS A 2 -2.94 -9.55 -3.37
N ILE A 3 -2.96 -9.27 -4.67
CA ILE A 3 -2.92 -7.88 -5.20
C ILE A 3 -4.31 -7.55 -5.73
N ILE A 4 -4.93 -6.53 -5.14
CA ILE A 4 -6.23 -5.99 -5.54
C ILE A 4 -5.97 -4.64 -6.21
N ARG A 5 -6.28 -4.52 -7.51
CA ARG A 5 -5.92 -3.32 -8.31
C ARG A 5 -6.93 -2.17 -8.20
N ASP A 6 -8.13 -2.46 -7.73
CA ASP A 6 -9.21 -1.49 -7.59
C ASP A 6 -10.19 -1.98 -6.50
N TYR A 7 -10.84 -1.06 -5.80
CA TYR A 7 -11.79 -1.38 -4.73
C TYR A 7 -12.99 -2.20 -5.23
N ILE A 8 -13.31 -2.16 -6.53
CA ILE A 8 -14.37 -2.99 -7.12
C ILE A 8 -14.04 -4.50 -7.09
N TYR A 9 -12.77 -4.87 -6.92
CA TYR A 9 -12.32 -6.26 -6.86
C TYR A 9 -12.10 -6.77 -5.42
N VAL A 10 -12.64 -6.04 -4.43
CA VAL A 10 -12.61 -6.44 -3.02
C VAL A 10 -13.69 -7.49 -2.78
N GLU A 11 -13.26 -8.69 -2.41
CA GLU A 11 -14.14 -9.82 -2.12
C GLU A 11 -14.62 -9.78 -0.65
N PRO A 12 -15.69 -10.52 -0.29
CA PRO A 12 -16.17 -10.57 1.10
C PRO A 12 -15.09 -10.96 2.12
N GLU A 13 -14.16 -11.86 1.79
CA GLU A 13 -13.07 -12.27 2.69
C GLU A 13 -12.00 -11.18 2.94
N ASP A 14 -11.94 -10.14 2.11
CA ASP A 14 -11.00 -9.02 2.27
C ASP A 14 -11.53 -7.94 3.23
N ARG A 15 -12.83 -8.00 3.60
CA ARG A 15 -13.50 -6.97 4.39
C ARG A 15 -13.15 -7.03 5.88
N GLY A 16 -13.20 -5.88 6.54
CA GLY A 16 -12.85 -5.73 7.96
C GLY A 16 -11.34 -5.60 8.21
N ALA A 17 -10.53 -5.54 7.14
CA ALA A 17 -9.08 -5.44 7.23
C ALA A 17 -8.60 -4.18 7.97
N SER A 18 -7.50 -4.33 8.72
CA SER A 18 -6.67 -3.19 9.13
C SER A 18 -5.72 -2.85 8.00
N VAL A 19 -5.73 -1.59 7.54
CA VAL A 19 -5.06 -1.19 6.30
C VAL A 19 -4.06 -0.06 6.53
N ALA A 20 -2.80 -0.27 6.14
CA ALA A 20 -1.82 0.80 6.01
C ALA A 20 -2.00 1.51 4.67
N VAL A 21 -2.25 2.83 4.68
CA VAL A 21 -2.52 3.62 3.47
C VAL A 21 -1.38 4.58 3.21
N GLY A 22 -0.79 4.52 2.01
CA GLY A 22 0.32 5.39 1.67
C GLY A 22 0.96 5.10 0.31
N ASN A 23 1.78 6.03 -0.17
CA ASN A 23 2.52 5.84 -1.41
C ASN A 23 3.60 4.75 -1.29
N PHE A 24 4.17 4.58 -0.10
CA PHE A 24 5.17 3.55 0.24
C PHE A 24 6.39 3.48 -0.69
N ASP A 25 6.69 4.56 -1.42
CA ASP A 25 7.85 4.61 -2.30
C ASP A 25 9.14 4.55 -1.47
N GLY A 26 10.02 3.61 -1.80
CA GLY A 26 11.24 3.30 -1.04
C GLY A 26 11.07 2.43 0.22
N VAL A 27 9.86 2.26 0.77
CA VAL A 27 9.56 1.44 1.98
C VAL A 27 10.57 1.67 3.14
N HIS A 28 10.90 2.94 3.41
CA HIS A 28 11.83 3.33 4.47
C HIS A 28 11.26 3.07 5.88
N LEU A 29 12.06 3.31 6.93
CA LEU A 29 11.70 3.01 8.33
C LEU A 29 10.34 3.61 8.76
N GLY A 30 10.04 4.85 8.36
CA GLY A 30 8.73 5.44 8.65
C GLY A 30 7.54 4.68 8.02
N HIS A 31 7.69 4.15 6.81
CA HIS A 31 6.67 3.31 6.18
C HIS A 31 6.52 1.98 6.91
N GLN A 32 7.64 1.36 7.29
CA GLN A 32 7.65 0.12 8.06
C GLN A 32 6.90 0.30 9.39
N SER A 33 7.11 1.41 10.10
CA SER A 33 6.37 1.70 11.35
C SER A 33 4.86 1.78 11.14
N VAL A 34 4.38 2.38 10.04
CA VAL A 34 2.94 2.44 9.73
C VAL A 34 2.37 1.07 9.36
N ILE A 35 3.12 0.29 8.58
CA ILE A 35 2.73 -1.08 8.21
C ILE A 35 2.68 -1.99 9.44
N ASP A 36 3.66 -1.87 10.34
CA ASP A 36 3.73 -2.65 11.57
C ASP A 36 2.57 -2.33 12.51
N LEU A 37 2.16 -1.06 12.61
CA LEU A 37 0.98 -0.66 13.37
C LEU A 37 -0.30 -1.28 12.81
N ALA A 38 -0.46 -1.28 11.47
CA ALA A 38 -1.60 -1.91 10.83
C ALA A 38 -1.61 -3.44 11.05
N ARG A 39 -0.43 -4.09 11.01
CA ARG A 39 -0.26 -5.52 11.29
C ARG A 39 -0.67 -5.87 12.73
N GLN A 40 -0.15 -5.15 13.71
CA GLN A 40 -0.49 -5.38 15.13
C GLN A 40 -1.99 -5.21 15.37
N THR A 41 -2.61 -4.22 14.72
CA THR A 41 -4.06 -4.01 14.82
C THR A 41 -4.85 -5.15 14.19
N ALA A 42 -4.44 -5.63 13.00
CA ALA A 42 -5.06 -6.76 12.32
C ALA A 42 -5.04 -8.03 13.18
N GLU A 43 -3.88 -8.33 13.79
CA GLU A 43 -3.70 -9.47 14.69
C GLU A 43 -4.60 -9.35 15.93
N ALA A 44 -4.67 -8.16 16.55
CA ALA A 44 -5.48 -7.93 17.75
C ALA A 44 -6.99 -8.13 17.53
N ILE A 45 -7.50 -7.80 16.33
CA ILE A 45 -8.93 -7.92 16.00
C ILE A 45 -9.25 -9.16 15.17
N SER A 46 -8.27 -10.06 14.93
CA SER A 46 -8.41 -11.23 14.07
C SER A 46 -8.98 -10.92 12.69
N ALA A 47 -8.48 -9.86 12.05
CA ALA A 47 -8.89 -9.41 10.73
C ALA A 47 -7.73 -9.47 9.71
N PRO A 48 -8.01 -9.37 8.40
CA PRO A 48 -6.96 -9.31 7.39
C PRO A 48 -6.06 -8.06 7.55
N LEU A 49 -4.80 -8.18 7.12
CA LEU A 49 -3.90 -7.05 6.94
C LEU A 49 -3.94 -6.60 5.47
N GLY A 50 -4.15 -5.31 5.24
CA GLY A 50 -4.08 -4.70 3.92
C GLY A 50 -3.02 -3.60 3.83
N ILE A 51 -2.52 -3.38 2.61
CA ILE A 51 -1.70 -2.23 2.26
C ILE A 51 -2.32 -1.59 1.03
N LEU A 52 -2.71 -0.31 1.15
CA LEU A 52 -3.26 0.47 0.04
C LEU A 52 -2.19 1.44 -0.45
N THR A 53 -1.80 1.27 -1.71
CA THR A 53 -0.86 2.14 -2.40
C THR A 53 -1.46 2.65 -3.71
N PHE A 54 -0.79 3.60 -4.35
CA PHE A 54 -1.29 4.32 -5.50
C PHE A 54 -0.43 4.01 -6.73
N GLU A 55 -1.09 3.66 -7.84
CA GLU A 55 -0.46 3.58 -9.15
C GLU A 55 -1.45 4.13 -10.20
N PRO A 56 -1.07 5.13 -11.02
CA PRO A 56 0.24 5.79 -11.08
C PRO A 56 0.59 6.55 -9.79
N HIS A 57 1.89 6.72 -9.53
CA HIS A 57 2.39 7.52 -8.41
C HIS A 57 1.62 8.87 -8.32
N PRO A 58 1.12 9.32 -7.15
CA PRO A 58 0.22 10.47 -7.05
C PRO A 58 0.79 11.75 -7.69
N ARG A 59 2.09 12.00 -7.51
CA ARG A 59 2.77 13.13 -8.17
C ARG A 59 2.70 13.06 -9.70
N SER A 60 2.84 11.88 -10.30
CA SER A 60 2.71 11.69 -11.75
C SER A 60 1.28 11.87 -12.21
N TYR A 61 0.30 11.50 -11.38
CA TYR A 61 -1.12 11.70 -11.67
C TYR A 61 -1.49 13.20 -11.69
N PHE A 62 -1.10 13.94 -10.64
CA PHE A 62 -1.46 15.35 -10.50
C PHE A 62 -0.55 16.31 -11.28
N ALA A 63 0.68 15.91 -11.59
CA ALA A 63 1.66 16.73 -12.32
C ALA A 63 2.33 15.91 -13.44
N PRO A 64 1.58 15.57 -14.51
CA PRO A 64 2.08 14.68 -15.57
C PRO A 64 3.29 15.22 -16.34
N GLN A 65 3.51 16.54 -16.32
CA GLN A 65 4.64 17.20 -16.98
C GLN A 65 5.87 17.37 -16.06
N SER A 66 5.77 16.99 -14.79
CA SER A 66 6.91 17.02 -13.87
C SER A 66 7.78 15.77 -14.02
N PRO A 67 9.10 15.86 -13.76
CA PRO A 67 9.96 14.70 -13.71
C PRO A 67 9.41 13.65 -12.73
N ALA A 68 9.19 12.44 -13.24
CA ALA A 68 8.69 11.31 -12.45
C ALA A 68 9.85 10.69 -11.64
N PHE A 69 10.26 11.37 -10.57
CA PHE A 69 11.19 10.78 -9.61
C PHE A 69 10.47 9.74 -8.76
N ARG A 70 10.97 8.51 -8.78
CA ARG A 70 10.53 7.39 -7.94
C ARG A 70 11.76 6.75 -7.30
N LEU A 71 11.69 6.41 -6.03
CA LEU A 71 12.74 5.65 -5.34
C LEU A 71 12.72 4.18 -5.75
N MET A 72 11.54 3.64 -6.08
CA MET A 72 11.35 2.25 -6.51
C MET A 72 10.26 2.11 -7.59
N SER A 73 10.37 1.05 -8.40
CA SER A 73 9.28 0.66 -9.31
C SER A 73 8.10 0.05 -8.53
N SER A 74 6.93 -0.02 -9.17
CA SER A 74 5.74 -0.69 -8.62
C SER A 74 6.01 -2.14 -8.23
N GLU A 75 6.78 -2.85 -9.05
CA GLU A 75 7.13 -4.27 -8.85
C GLU A 75 8.08 -4.41 -7.66
N ALA A 76 9.11 -3.57 -7.60
CA ALA A 76 10.05 -3.60 -6.49
C ALA A 76 9.38 -3.24 -5.16
N ARG A 77 8.43 -2.28 -5.17
CA ARG A 77 7.63 -1.91 -4.01
C ARG A 77 6.79 -3.10 -3.54
N ALA A 78 6.08 -3.79 -4.43
CA ALA A 78 5.25 -4.94 -4.10
C ALA A 78 6.02 -6.11 -3.47
N THR A 79 7.31 -6.29 -3.78
CA THR A 79 8.16 -7.34 -3.18
C THR A 79 8.68 -6.97 -1.78
N ARG A 80 8.63 -5.70 -1.39
CA ARG A 80 9.12 -5.21 -0.08
C ARG A 80 8.02 -4.88 0.93
N LEU A 81 6.76 -4.94 0.51
CA LEU A 81 5.57 -4.81 1.35
C LEU A 81 5.17 -6.18 1.89
#